data_AF-A0A259HEQ9-F1
#
_entry.id   AF-A0A259HEQ9-F1
#
_cell.length_a   1.000
_cell.length_b   1.000
_cell.length_c   1.000
_cell.angle_alpha   90.00
_cell.angle_beta   90.00
_cell.angle_gamma   90.00
#
_symmetry.space_group_name_H-M   'P 1'
#
loop_
_entity.id
_entity.type
_entity.pdbx_description
1 polymer ?
#
loop_
_entity_poly.entity_id
_entity_poly.type
_entity_poly.pdbx_seq_one_letter_code
_entity_poly.pdbx_strand_id
1 'polypeptide(L)'
;MSSRKLWVYSIVIDKKVLKDLKNIDVFWQKKIMLKIDEFLTKTPYDGKKLVGNLSDFYRIRVGNYRIVYEIIDETVTVEVIRVSHRKDVYDY
;
A
#
# COMPACT_ATOMS: atom_id res chain seq x y z
N MET A 1 5.08 24.19 -20.86
CA MET A 1 5.09 22.73 -20.67
C MET A 1 4.87 22.44 -19.20
N SER A 2 3.79 21.71 -18.91
CA SER A 2 3.15 21.57 -17.61
C SER A 2 4.12 21.29 -16.46
N SER A 3 4.11 22.15 -15.44
CA SER A 3 4.79 21.93 -14.16
C SER A 3 4.39 20.57 -13.60
N ARG A 4 5.37 19.69 -13.36
CA ARG A 4 5.17 18.45 -12.60
C ARG A 4 4.66 18.85 -11.21
N LYS A 5 3.37 18.63 -10.96
CA LYS A 5 2.80 18.70 -9.61
C LYS A 5 3.52 17.66 -8.76
N LEU A 6 4.39 18.10 -7.85
CA LEU A 6 4.98 17.27 -6.80
C LEU A 6 3.96 17.15 -5.67
N TRP A 7 2.87 16.42 -5.91
CA TRP A 7 1.92 16.12 -4.85
C TRP A 7 2.43 14.89 -4.10
N VAL A 8 2.62 15.06 -2.80
CA VAL A 8 3.00 13.99 -1.87
C VAL A 8 1.72 13.56 -1.16
N TYR A 9 1.31 12.32 -1.34
CA TYR A 9 0.17 11.74 -0.62
C TYR A 9 0.52 11.56 0.85
N SER A 10 -0.43 11.87 1.71
CA SER A 10 -0.36 11.51 3.13
C SER A 10 -0.68 10.02 3.27
N ILE A 11 0.06 9.31 4.13
CA ILE A 11 -0.16 7.87 4.37
C ILE A 11 -0.95 7.69 5.66
N VAL A 12 -2.06 6.97 5.56
CA VAL A 12 -2.82 6.46 6.72
C VAL A 12 -2.65 4.95 6.76
N ILE A 13 -2.33 4.40 7.93
CA ILE A 13 -2.17 2.96 8.12
C ILE A 13 -3.30 2.48 9.04
N ASP A 14 -4.16 1.61 8.51
CA ASP A 14 -5.23 0.99 9.30
C ASP A 14 -4.61 0.21 10.47
N LYS A 15 -5.24 0.28 11.65
CA LYS A 15 -4.80 -0.45 12.85
C LYS A 15 -4.65 -1.96 12.62
N LYS A 16 -5.41 -2.56 11.70
CA LYS A 16 -5.28 -3.97 11.34
C LYS A 16 -3.95 -4.27 10.66
N VAL A 17 -3.41 -3.34 9.87
CA VAL A 17 -2.08 -3.48 9.24
C VAL A 17 -0.97 -3.53 10.28
N LEU A 18 -1.12 -2.83 11.40
CA LEU A 18 -0.16 -2.96 12.50
C LEU A 18 -0.13 -4.37 13.08
N LYS A 19 -1.25 -5.10 13.05
CA LYS A 19 -1.31 -6.51 13.45
C LYS A 19 -0.70 -7.41 12.38
N ASP A 20 -0.98 -7.14 11.12
CA ASP A 20 -0.36 -7.85 9.99
C ASP A 20 1.17 -7.80 10.07
N LEU A 21 1.72 -6.60 10.25
CA LEU A 21 3.16 -6.36 10.34
C LEU A 21 3.80 -7.07 11.54
N LYS A 22 3.11 -7.19 12.67
CA LYS A 22 3.63 -7.89 13.86
C LYS A 22 3.94 -9.37 13.62
N ASN A 23 3.26 -10.00 12.68
CA ASN A 23 3.48 -11.41 12.32
C ASN A 23 4.57 -11.61 11.26
N ILE A 24 5.17 -10.52 10.78
CA ILE A 24 6.24 -10.53 9.78
C ILE A 24 7.57 -10.35 10.53
N ASP A 25 8.65 -10.98 10.08
CA ASP A 25 9.96 -10.74 10.70
C ASP A 25 10.44 -9.29 10.49
N VAL A 26 11.27 -8.82 11.41
CA VAL A 26 11.70 -7.41 11.50
C VAL A 26 12.38 -6.91 10.22
N PHE A 27 13.08 -7.78 9.50
CA PHE A 27 13.73 -7.41 8.25
C PHE A 27 12.69 -7.02 7.18
N TRP A 28 11.66 -7.85 7.00
CA TRP A 28 10.60 -7.57 6.04
C TRP A 28 9.68 -6.45 6.49
N GLN A 29 9.40 -6.29 7.78
CA GLN A 29 8.67 -5.13 8.30
C GLN A 29 9.32 -3.81 7.86
N LYS A 30 10.65 -3.68 8.04
CA LYS A 30 11.40 -2.48 7.63
C LYS A 30 11.32 -2.24 6.12
N LYS A 31 11.46 -3.29 5.30
CA LYS A 31 11.35 -3.19 3.84
C LYS A 31 9.95 -2.76 3.39
N ILE A 32 8.91 -3.25 4.06
CA ILE A 32 7.52 -2.90 3.78
C ILE A 32 7.26 -1.44 4.14
N MET A 33 7.65 -1.01 5.34
CA MET A 33 7.49 0.38 5.78
C MET A 33 8.24 1.37 4.88
N LEU A 34 9.47 1.04 4.48
CA LEU A 34 10.23 1.85 3.53
C LEU A 34 9.51 1.94 2.18
N LYS A 35 8.98 0.81 1.69
CA LYS A 35 8.23 0.83 0.42
C LYS A 35 6.96 1.68 0.53
N ILE A 36 6.23 1.60 1.64
CA ILE A 36 5.04 2.42 1.89
C ILE A 36 5.42 3.91 1.81
N ASP A 37 6.45 4.32 2.53
CA ASP A 37 6.89 5.72 2.57
C ASP A 37 7.40 6.21 1.20
N GLU A 38 8.30 5.48 0.54
CA GLU A 38 8.94 5.98 -0.69
C GLU A 38 8.05 5.91 -1.93
N PHE A 39 7.19 4.88 -2.01
CA PHE A 39 6.39 4.60 -3.21
C PHE A 39 4.98 5.18 -3.11
N LEU A 40 4.27 4.94 -2.00
CA LEU A 40 2.86 5.32 -1.91
C LEU A 40 2.69 6.84 -1.76
N THR A 41 3.69 7.55 -1.26
CA THR A 41 3.64 9.01 -1.17
C THR A 41 3.78 9.70 -2.52
N LYS A 42 4.45 9.09 -3.51
CA LYS A 42 4.82 9.75 -4.78
C LYS A 42 4.14 9.15 -6.01
N THR A 43 4.04 7.83 -6.06
CA THR A 43 3.58 7.09 -7.23
C THR A 43 2.58 5.99 -6.85
N PRO A 44 1.54 6.28 -6.04
CA PRO A 44 0.61 5.24 -5.60
C PRO A 44 -0.18 4.62 -6.77
N TYR A 45 -0.35 5.34 -7.88
CA TYR A 45 -1.02 4.83 -9.09
C TYR A 45 -0.20 3.80 -9.88
N ASP A 46 1.10 3.69 -9.63
CA ASP A 46 1.97 2.71 -10.32
C ASP A 46 1.78 1.27 -9.78
N GLY A 47 0.97 1.12 -8.73
CA GLY A 47 0.54 -0.19 -8.25
C GLY A 47 -0.44 -0.88 -9.18
N LYS A 48 -0.60 -2.18 -9.00
CA LYS A 48 -1.58 -2.95 -9.79
C LYS A 48 -2.97 -2.81 -9.18
N LYS A 49 -3.87 -2.14 -9.89
CA LYS A 49 -5.30 -2.08 -9.55
C LYS A 49 -5.89 -3.49 -9.40
N LEU A 50 -6.67 -3.71 -8.34
CA LEU A 50 -7.43 -4.94 -8.16
C LEU A 50 -8.68 -4.92 -9.08
N VAL A 51 -9.35 -6.07 -9.20
CA VAL A 51 -10.45 -6.28 -10.15
C VAL A 51 -11.67 -6.83 -9.43
N GLY A 52 -12.84 -6.75 -10.07
CA GLY A 52 -14.11 -7.19 -9.47
C GLY A 52 -14.53 -6.29 -8.31
N ASN A 53 -15.04 -6.89 -7.23
CA ASN A 53 -15.56 -6.18 -6.04
C ASN A 53 -14.48 -5.42 -5.25
N LEU A 54 -13.21 -5.51 -5.64
CA LEU A 54 -12.08 -4.83 -5.01
C LEU A 54 -11.49 -3.76 -5.92
N SER A 55 -12.22 -3.30 -6.95
CA SER A 55 -11.71 -2.36 -7.96
C SER A 55 -11.24 -1.01 -7.41
N ASP A 56 -11.64 -0.65 -6.19
CA ASP A 56 -11.23 0.61 -5.55
C ASP A 56 -9.81 0.53 -4.96
N PHE A 57 -9.27 -0.70 -4.84
CA PHE A 57 -7.98 -0.96 -4.23
C PHE A 57 -6.87 -1.22 -5.25
N TYR A 58 -5.66 -0.93 -4.82
CA TYR A 58 -4.41 -1.20 -5.52
C TYR A 58 -3.55 -2.16 -4.70
N ARG A 59 -2.59 -2.80 -5.36
CA ARG A 59 -1.57 -3.60 -4.69
C ARG A 59 -0.17 -3.35 -5.22
N ILE A 60 0.80 -3.42 -4.33
CA ILE A 60 2.22 -3.55 -4.66
C ILE A 60 2.85 -4.75 -3.96
N ARG A 61 4.00 -5.18 -4.47
CA ARG A 61 4.74 -6.33 -3.96
C ARG A 61 6.06 -5.89 -3.33
N VAL A 62 6.36 -6.44 -2.17
CA VAL A 62 7.66 -6.32 -1.48
C VAL A 62 8.14 -7.72 -1.12
N GLY A 63 9.09 -8.26 -1.91
CA GLY A 63 9.55 -9.63 -1.74
C GLY A 63 8.41 -10.65 -1.86
N ASN A 64 8.08 -11.33 -0.76
CA ASN A 64 6.96 -12.26 -0.69
C ASN A 64 5.69 -11.66 -0.07
N TYR A 65 5.64 -10.35 0.19
CA TYR A 65 4.48 -9.68 0.78
C TYR A 65 3.74 -8.84 -0.24
N ARG A 66 2.43 -8.71 -0.06
CA ARG A 66 1.55 -7.81 -0.80
C ARG A 66 1.06 -6.73 0.15
N ILE A 67 1.12 -5.49 -0.31
CA ILE A 67 0.54 -4.32 0.36
C ILE A 67 -0.70 -3.94 -0.46
N VAL A 68 -1.86 -3.90 0.19
CA VAL A 68 -3.13 -3.47 -0.41
C VAL A 68 -3.50 -2.11 0.18
N TYR A 69 -3.87 -1.18 -0.69
CA TYR A 69 -4.16 0.20 -0.32
C TYR A 69 -5.22 0.81 -1.22
N GLU A 70 -5.83 1.89 -0.76
CA GLU A 70 -6.77 2.75 -1.49
C GLU A 70 -6.14 4.13 -1.71
N ILE A 71 -6.48 4.78 -2.82
CA ILE A 71 -6.07 6.15 -3.10
C ILE A 71 -7.32 7.02 -3.03
N ILE A 72 -7.35 7.96 -2.08
CA ILE A 72 -8.45 8.89 -1.84
C ILE A 72 -8.00 10.26 -2.34
N ASP A 73 -8.35 10.59 -3.58
CA ASP A 73 -7.90 11.82 -4.24
C ASP A 73 -8.50 13.07 -3.60
N GLU A 74 -9.73 12.98 -3.06
CA GLU A 74 -10.43 14.09 -2.42
C GLU A 74 -9.64 14.63 -1.22
N THR A 75 -8.90 13.77 -0.52
CA THR A 75 -8.10 14.11 0.66
C THR A 75 -6.60 13.95 0.43
N VAL A 76 -6.16 13.68 -0.80
CA VAL A 76 -4.74 13.43 -1.16
C VAL A 76 -4.10 12.42 -0.19
N THR A 77 -4.84 11.34 0.11
CA THR A 77 -4.48 10.33 1.10
C THR A 77 -4.37 8.96 0.46
N VAL A 78 -3.39 8.17 0.89
CA VAL A 78 -3.32 6.74 0.61
C VAL A 78 -3.54 5.99 1.90
N GLU A 79 -4.59 5.18 1.95
CA GLU A 79 -4.89 4.33 3.10
C GLU A 79 -4.35 2.93 2.85
N VAL A 80 -3.42 2.48 3.69
CA VAL A 80 -2.90 1.11 3.68
C VAL A 80 -3.83 0.24 4.51
N ILE A 81 -4.42 -0.76 3.85
CA ILE A 81 -5.54 -1.54 4.39
C ILE A 81 -5.06 -2.93 4.80
N ARG A 82 -4.09 -3.50 4.10
CA ARG A 82 -3.62 -4.86 4.42
C ARG A 82 -2.18 -5.10 4.01
N VAL A 83 -1.46 -5.86 4.81
CA VAL A 83 -0.17 -6.46 4.45
C VAL A 83 -0.26 -7.97 4.65
N SER A 84 0.05 -8.76 3.62
CA SER A 84 -0.09 -10.22 3.71
C SER A 84 1.00 -10.95 2.96
N HIS A 85 1.33 -12.18 3.37
CA HIS A 85 2.26 -13.00 2.61
C HIS A 85 1.59 -13.48 1.32
N ARG A 86 2.38 -13.68 0.26
CA ARG A 86 1.87 -14.03 -1.07
C ARG A 86 1.12 -15.36 -1.13
N LYS A 87 1.33 -16.20 -0.11
CA LYS A 87 0.74 -17.53 0.07
C LYS A 87 -0.65 -17.45 0.71
N ASP A 88 -0.93 -16.34 1.39
CA ASP A 88 -2.22 -16.05 2.02
C ASP A 88 -3.10 -15.42 0.93
N VAL A 89 -3.34 -16.23 -0.10
CA VAL A 89 -4.00 -15.85 -1.33
C VAL A 89 -5.49 -15.79 -1.04
N TYR A 90 -5.99 -14.57 -0.79
CA TYR A 90 -7.42 -14.23 -0.71
C TYR A 90 -8.15 -14.49 0.61
N ASP A 91 -7.50 -14.26 1.74
CA ASP A 91 -8.29 -13.77 2.87
C ASP A 91 -8.63 -12.32 2.53
N TYR A 92 -9.87 -12.03 2.18
CA TYR A 92 -10.46 -10.69 2.24
C TYR A 92 -11.67 -10.77 3.15
#